data_AF-A0A961IDC9-F1
#
_entry.id   AF-A0A961IDC9-F1
#
_cell.length_a   1.000
_cell.length_b   1.000
_cell.length_c   1.000
_cell.angle_alpha   90.00
_cell.angle_beta   90.00
_cell.angle_gamma   90.00
#
_symmetry.space_group_name_H-M   'P 1'
#
loop_
_entity.id
_entity.type
_entity.pdbx_description
1 polymer ?
#
loop_
_entity_poly.entity_id
_entity_poly.type
_entity_poly.pdbx_seq_one_letter_code
_entity_poly.pdbx_strand_id
1 'polypeptide(L)'
;TLGALQAGPNQHFLLEEAARTLGLNPTELEREFSSRRVGQRIPTDRRIPGQIDRPRAESRTSVARMQSNQDPTAVRLMRTERNLLLEILLNPALVARFHQQLGRLEYSDPHSELLWRFLEARFLTGNIWSGSELRGFDLPADTMQVFIQALMSRSAAPEESRPAEELNAVMEDLLLQHERHSIQKKIAEIRSRYDVADSVERSYLIEEEKRYTDDLQRINTRLRGGDPQRKEQGGHKT
;
A
#
# COMPACT_ATOMS: atom_id res chain seq x y z
N THR A 1 -37.67 -8.37 -33.90
CA THR A 1 -37.55 -9.45 -32.90
C THR A 1 -36.15 -9.43 -32.33
N LEU A 2 -35.96 -8.69 -31.24
CA LEU A 2 -34.69 -8.60 -30.50
C LEU A 2 -34.68 -9.69 -29.43
N GLY A 3 -33.70 -10.59 -29.49
CA GLY A 3 -33.49 -11.65 -28.51
C GLY A 3 -33.00 -11.07 -27.19
N ALA A 4 -33.72 -11.37 -26.11
CA ALA A 4 -33.34 -11.04 -24.75
C ALA A 4 -32.08 -11.83 -24.36
N LEU A 5 -31.00 -11.11 -24.03
CA LEU A 5 -29.86 -11.64 -23.29
C LEU A 5 -30.32 -11.87 -21.85
N GLN A 6 -30.60 -13.12 -21.50
CA GLN A 6 -30.79 -13.54 -20.11
C GLN A 6 -29.47 -13.31 -19.35
N ALA A 7 -29.51 -12.44 -18.34
CA ALA A 7 -28.47 -12.34 -17.34
C ALA A 7 -28.37 -13.68 -16.59
N GLY A 8 -27.15 -14.21 -16.45
CA GLY A 8 -26.92 -15.46 -15.74
C GLY A 8 -27.37 -15.36 -14.26
N PRO A 9 -27.73 -16.50 -13.63
CA PRO A 9 -28.36 -16.54 -12.31
C PRO A 9 -27.56 -15.85 -11.19
N ASN A 10 -26.23 -15.72 -11.34
CA ASN A 10 -25.37 -15.07 -10.34
C ASN A 10 -25.39 -13.53 -10.41
N GLN A 11 -25.70 -12.93 -11.56
CA GLN A 11 -25.76 -11.47 -11.66
C GLN A 11 -27.08 -10.92 -11.10
N HIS A 12 -28.16 -11.68 -11.25
CA HIS A 12 -29.47 -11.34 -10.69
C HIS A 12 -29.45 -11.37 -9.15
N PHE A 13 -28.71 -12.31 -8.56
CA PHE A 13 -28.52 -12.42 -7.12
C PHE A 13 -27.78 -11.20 -6.53
N LEU A 14 -26.67 -10.78 -7.15
CA LEU A 14 -25.90 -9.62 -6.72
C LEU A 14 -26.68 -8.30 -6.84
N LEU A 15 -27.57 -8.19 -7.83
CA LEU A 15 -28.44 -7.03 -8.02
C LEU A 15 -29.59 -6.99 -7.00
N GLU A 16 -30.21 -8.13 -6.69
CA GLU A 16 -31.24 -8.20 -5.65
C GLU A 16 -30.68 -7.92 -4.24
N GLU A 17 -29.46 -8.39 -3.95
CA GLU A 17 -28.80 -8.16 -2.67
C GLU A 17 -28.37 -6.69 -2.50
N ALA A 18 -27.88 -6.06 -3.57
CA ALA A 18 -27.60 -4.63 -3.61
C ALA A 18 -28.87 -3.78 -3.44
N ALA A 19 -29.99 -4.17 -4.07
CA ALA A 19 -31.27 -3.48 -3.97
C ALA A 19 -31.88 -3.54 -2.56
N ARG A 20 -31.81 -4.71 -1.90
CA ARG A 20 -32.25 -4.87 -0.50
C ARG A 20 -31.41 -4.06 0.49
N THR A 21 -30.10 -3.95 0.24
CA THR A 21 -29.18 -3.19 1.11
C THR A 21 -29.40 -1.68 1.04
N LEU A 22 -29.94 -1.19 -0.09
CA LEU A 22 -30.17 0.23 -0.35
C LEU A 22 -31.65 0.66 -0.22
N GLY A 23 -32.56 -0.28 0.01
CA GLY A 23 -34.01 -0.01 0.10
C GLY A 23 -34.65 0.43 -1.22
N LEU A 24 -34.02 0.09 -2.35
CA LEU A 24 -34.45 0.51 -3.70
C LEU A 24 -35.03 -0.66 -4.47
N ASN A 25 -35.91 -0.39 -5.44
CA ASN A 25 -36.49 -1.42 -6.28
C ASN A 25 -35.45 -1.88 -7.34
N PRO A 26 -35.18 -3.19 -7.52
CA PRO A 26 -34.15 -3.68 -8.45
C PRO A 26 -34.27 -3.15 -9.88
N THR A 27 -35.50 -2.86 -10.34
CA THR A 27 -35.77 -2.29 -11.67
C THR A 27 -35.37 -0.82 -11.82
N GLU A 28 -35.27 -0.06 -10.72
CA GLU A 28 -34.76 1.32 -10.73
C GLU A 28 -33.23 1.34 -10.84
N LEU A 29 -32.57 0.39 -10.18
CA LEU A 29 -31.12 0.21 -10.27
C LEU A 29 -30.69 -0.15 -11.70
N GLU A 30 -31.40 -1.07 -12.37
CA GLU A 30 -31.13 -1.43 -13.77
C GLU A 30 -31.30 -0.24 -14.74
N ARG A 31 -32.25 0.66 -14.49
CA ARG A 31 -32.40 1.90 -15.29
C ARG A 31 -31.23 2.85 -15.06
N GLU A 32 -30.78 3.02 -13.82
CA GLU A 32 -29.65 3.90 -13.52
C GLU A 32 -28.34 3.37 -14.15
N PHE A 33 -28.13 2.06 -14.14
CA PHE A 33 -26.99 1.41 -14.79
C PHE A 33 -27.07 1.44 -16.33
N SER A 34 -28.26 1.34 -16.90
CA SER A 34 -28.48 1.44 -18.35
C SER A 34 -28.31 2.87 -18.87
N SER A 35 -28.71 3.88 -18.09
CA SER A 35 -28.53 5.30 -18.44
C SER A 35 -27.07 5.76 -18.41
N ARG A 36 -26.18 5.07 -17.69
CA ARG A 36 -24.74 5.41 -17.65
C ARG A 36 -23.92 4.85 -18.82
N ARG A 37 -24.49 3.98 -19.67
CA ARG A 37 -23.78 3.38 -20.82
C ARG A 37 -24.11 3.97 -22.19
N VAL A 38 -24.99 4.96 -22.30
CA VAL A 38 -25.29 5.60 -23.59
C VAL A 38 -25.18 7.12 -23.49
N GLY A 39 -24.09 7.66 -24.06
CA GLY A 39 -24.07 9.04 -24.57
C GLY A 39 -23.17 10.03 -23.84
N GLN A 40 -21.84 9.90 -23.93
CA GLN A 40 -20.99 11.09 -23.98
C GLN A 40 -21.13 11.73 -25.37
N ARG A 41 -21.95 12.78 -25.46
CA ARG A 41 -21.81 13.83 -26.48
C ARG A 41 -21.50 15.13 -25.76
N ILE A 42 -20.34 15.69 -26.06
CA ILE A 42 -19.94 17.06 -25.71
C ILE A 42 -20.97 18.02 -26.34
N PRO A 43 -21.33 19.11 -25.63
CA PRO A 43 -21.47 20.36 -26.37
C PRO A 43 -20.70 21.51 -25.73
N THR A 44 -20.03 22.22 -26.63
CA THR A 44 -19.40 23.53 -26.52
C THR A 44 -20.42 24.62 -26.17
N ASP A 45 -19.92 25.58 -25.39
CA ASP A 45 -20.21 27.03 -25.43
C ASP A 45 -21.66 27.53 -25.37
N ARG A 46 -22.02 28.18 -24.26
CA ARG A 46 -23.01 29.27 -24.20
C ARG A 46 -22.87 30.04 -22.89
N ARG A 47 -22.36 31.27 -22.98
CA ARG A 47 -22.45 32.32 -21.94
C ARG A 47 -23.92 32.74 -21.75
N ILE A 48 -24.35 32.86 -20.49
CA ILE A 48 -25.49 33.69 -20.08
C ILE A 48 -25.07 34.46 -18.80
N PRO A 49 -25.27 35.79 -18.73
CA PRO A 49 -24.92 36.60 -17.56
C PRO A 49 -26.07 36.69 -16.55
N GLY A 50 -25.72 36.65 -15.26
CA GLY A 50 -26.57 37.12 -14.16
C GLY A 50 -26.84 36.10 -13.05
N GLN A 51 -26.36 36.44 -11.83
CA GLN A 51 -27.00 36.15 -10.53
C GLN A 51 -27.00 34.65 -10.07
N ILE A 52 -26.58 34.22 -8.87
CA ILE A 52 -26.50 34.78 -7.50
C ILE A 52 -25.39 34.01 -6.73
N ASP A 53 -24.66 34.72 -5.86
CA ASP A 53 -23.69 34.19 -4.90
C ASP A 53 -24.25 33.04 -4.02
N ARG A 54 -23.55 31.90 -4.02
CA ARG A 54 -23.55 30.94 -2.91
C ARG A 54 -22.14 30.42 -2.67
N PRO A 55 -21.70 30.31 -1.40
CA PRO A 55 -20.32 30.01 -1.06
C PRO A 55 -19.94 28.62 -1.54
N ARG A 56 -18.91 28.57 -2.36
CA ARG A 56 -18.32 27.37 -2.93
C ARG A 56 -17.75 26.53 -1.79
N ALA A 57 -18.22 25.29 -1.69
CA ALA A 57 -17.65 24.28 -0.80
C ALA A 57 -16.19 24.01 -1.16
N GLU A 58 -15.27 24.71 -0.50
CA GLU A 58 -13.85 24.42 -0.45
C GLU A 58 -13.61 23.22 0.47
N SER A 59 -13.89 21.99 0.01
CA SER A 59 -13.56 20.80 0.82
C SER A 59 -13.22 19.55 0.02
N ARG A 60 -12.88 19.68 -1.28
CA ARG A 60 -12.45 18.52 -2.10
C ARG A 60 -11.16 18.73 -2.87
N THR A 61 -10.58 19.93 -2.83
CA THR A 61 -9.32 20.24 -3.53
C THR A 61 -8.08 20.09 -2.64
N SER A 62 -8.26 19.90 -1.33
CA SER A 62 -7.15 19.83 -0.36
C SER A 62 -6.43 18.47 -0.37
N VAL A 63 -7.13 17.38 -0.72
CA VAL A 63 -6.53 16.03 -0.71
C VAL A 63 -5.71 15.77 -1.98
N ALA A 64 -6.09 16.35 -3.12
CA ALA A 64 -5.37 16.20 -4.38
C ALA A 64 -4.09 17.06 -4.47
N ARG A 65 -4.02 18.19 -3.75
CA ARG A 65 -2.84 19.07 -3.73
C ARG A 65 -1.72 18.61 -2.80
N MET A 66 -1.97 17.71 -1.84
CA MET A 66 -0.90 17.15 -0.99
C MET A 66 -0.09 16.03 -1.67
N GLN A 67 -0.52 15.54 -2.83
CA GLN A 67 0.21 14.50 -3.58
C GLN A 67 1.28 15.06 -4.52
N SER A 68 1.31 16.37 -4.81
CA SER A 68 2.14 16.93 -5.88
C SER A 68 3.55 17.40 -5.47
N ASN A 69 4.04 17.04 -4.28
CA ASN A 69 5.41 17.37 -3.85
C ASN A 69 5.99 16.33 -2.87
N GLN A 70 5.52 15.09 -2.93
CA GLN A 70 6.03 14.03 -2.05
C GLN A 70 7.40 13.56 -2.56
N ASP A 71 8.39 13.50 -1.66
CA ASP A 71 9.69 12.89 -1.94
C ASP A 71 9.47 11.49 -2.54
N PRO A 72 9.97 11.20 -3.76
CA PRO A 72 9.78 9.90 -4.39
C PRO A 72 10.28 8.74 -3.54
N THR A 73 11.25 8.97 -2.66
CA THR A 73 11.77 7.98 -1.70
C THR A 73 10.75 7.67 -0.62
N ALA A 74 10.12 8.70 -0.05
CA ALA A 74 9.05 8.53 0.95
C ALA A 74 7.85 7.76 0.37
N VAL A 75 7.42 8.08 -0.85
CA VAL A 75 6.32 7.35 -1.53
C VAL A 75 6.66 5.86 -1.71
N ARG A 76 7.91 5.55 -2.05
CA ARG A 76 8.37 4.16 -2.20
C ARG A 76 8.38 3.43 -0.86
N LEU A 77 8.88 4.07 0.21
CA LEU A 77 8.88 3.49 1.55
C LEU A 77 7.45 3.15 2.01
N MET A 78 6.52 4.11 1.89
CA MET A 78 5.12 3.89 2.26
C MET A 78 4.48 2.73 1.47
N ARG A 79 4.78 2.62 0.18
CA ARG A 79 4.29 1.49 -0.64
C ARG A 79 4.86 0.15 -0.16
N THR A 80 6.14 0.11 0.17
CA THR A 80 6.80 -1.10 0.68
C THR A 80 6.20 -1.51 2.03
N GLU A 81 5.96 -0.58 2.94
CA GLU A 81 5.33 -0.83 4.25
C GLU A 81 3.92 -1.39 4.11
N ARG A 82 3.11 -0.80 3.22
CA ARG A 82 1.77 -1.32 2.94
C ARG A 82 1.82 -2.75 2.40
N ASN A 83 2.77 -3.04 1.50
CA ASN A 83 2.94 -4.39 0.97
C ASN A 83 3.37 -5.39 2.06
N LEU A 84 4.30 -5.02 2.95
CA LEU A 84 4.69 -5.84 4.09
C LEU A 84 3.47 -6.24 4.92
N LEU A 85 2.61 -5.27 5.26
CA LEU A 85 1.46 -5.54 6.10
C LEU A 85 0.33 -6.25 5.38
N LEU A 86 0.21 -6.10 4.07
CA LEU A 86 -0.72 -6.92 3.28
C LEU A 86 -0.29 -8.38 3.25
N GLU A 87 1.01 -8.68 3.11
CA GLU A 87 1.50 -10.07 3.20
C GLU A 87 1.21 -10.67 4.57
N ILE A 88 1.43 -9.90 5.65
CA ILE A 88 1.15 -10.32 7.02
C ILE A 88 -0.36 -10.52 7.26
N LEU A 89 -1.19 -9.62 6.74
CA LEU A 89 -2.64 -9.69 6.89
C LEU A 89 -3.22 -10.92 6.19
N LEU A 90 -2.73 -11.22 4.98
CA LEU A 90 -3.14 -12.40 4.22
C LEU A 90 -2.54 -13.69 4.77
N ASN A 91 -1.37 -13.64 5.40
CA ASN A 91 -0.64 -14.80 5.92
C ASN A 91 -0.18 -14.56 7.37
N PRO A 92 -1.09 -14.72 8.36
CA PRO A 92 -0.81 -14.45 9.77
C PRO A 92 0.42 -15.20 10.33
N ALA A 93 0.71 -16.39 9.78
CA ALA A 93 1.85 -17.21 10.17
C ALA A 93 3.21 -16.49 10.00
N LEU A 94 3.29 -15.51 9.11
CA LEU A 94 4.51 -14.72 8.89
C LEU A 94 4.87 -13.85 10.10
N VAL A 95 3.90 -13.45 10.94
CA VAL A 95 4.19 -12.64 12.13
C VAL A 95 5.15 -13.36 13.06
N ALA A 96 4.93 -14.65 13.33
CA ALA A 96 5.80 -15.40 14.23
C ALA A 96 7.27 -15.38 13.81
N ARG A 97 7.55 -15.38 12.49
CA ARG A 97 8.91 -15.34 11.96
C ARG A 97 9.50 -13.93 11.92
N PHE A 98 8.71 -12.94 11.51
CA PHE A 98 9.19 -11.59 11.22
C PHE A 98 8.89 -10.56 12.31
N HIS A 99 8.28 -10.95 13.43
CA HIS A 99 7.84 -10.06 14.51
C HIS A 99 8.93 -9.08 14.99
N GLN A 100 10.14 -9.58 15.28
CA GLN A 100 11.22 -8.72 15.75
C GLN A 100 11.69 -7.70 14.71
N GLN A 101 11.67 -8.06 13.43
CA GLN A 101 12.10 -7.18 12.34
C GLN A 101 11.04 -6.11 12.09
N LEU A 102 9.77 -6.50 12.00
CA LEU A 102 8.63 -5.60 11.85
C LEU A 102 8.53 -4.60 13.02
N GLY A 103 8.72 -5.08 14.25
CA GLY A 103 8.69 -4.25 15.45
C GLY A 103 9.79 -3.18 15.53
N ARG A 104 10.89 -3.33 14.77
CA ARG A 104 12.03 -2.40 14.72
C ARG A 104 11.96 -1.42 13.54
N LEU A 105 11.00 -1.56 12.64
CA LEU A 105 10.91 -0.67 11.48
C LEU A 105 10.55 0.76 11.91
N GLU A 106 11.27 1.72 11.36
CA GLU A 106 10.90 3.14 11.38
C GLU A 106 9.86 3.37 10.27
N TYR A 107 8.57 3.21 10.59
CA TYR A 107 7.48 3.39 9.64
C TYR A 107 7.38 4.85 9.17
N SER A 108 7.28 5.10 7.86
CA SER A 108 6.93 6.43 7.34
C SER A 108 5.47 6.56 6.91
N ASP A 109 4.72 5.45 6.76
CA ASP A 109 3.28 5.44 6.52
C ASP A 109 2.54 5.22 7.86
N PRO A 110 1.86 6.24 8.41
CA PRO A 110 1.16 6.12 9.69
C PRO A 110 0.06 5.04 9.68
N HIS A 111 -0.58 4.82 8.53
CA HIS A 111 -1.58 3.76 8.38
C HIS A 111 -0.97 2.37 8.51
N SER A 112 0.25 2.20 7.99
CA SER A 112 0.98 0.95 8.14
C SER A 112 1.39 0.75 9.60
N GLU A 113 1.97 1.75 10.26
CA GLU A 113 2.32 1.63 11.67
C GLU A 113 1.11 1.25 12.54
N LEU A 114 -0.03 1.90 12.36
CA LEU A 114 -1.27 1.59 13.08
C LEU A 114 -1.74 0.15 12.85
N LEU A 115 -1.75 -0.30 11.60
CA LEU A 115 -2.12 -1.68 11.28
C LEU A 115 -1.13 -2.67 11.92
N TRP A 116 0.18 -2.40 11.88
CA TRP A 116 1.17 -3.25 12.54
C TRP A 116 0.92 -3.36 14.04
N ARG A 117 0.73 -2.24 14.75
CA ARG A 117 0.47 -2.25 16.20
C ARG A 117 -0.79 -3.03 16.56
N PHE A 118 -1.84 -2.91 15.74
CA PHE A 118 -3.05 -3.70 15.91
C PHE A 118 -2.80 -5.21 15.74
N LEU A 119 -2.12 -5.60 14.66
CA LEU A 119 -1.81 -7.01 14.37
C LEU A 119 -0.84 -7.61 15.40
N GLU A 120 0.14 -6.83 15.85
CA GLU A 120 1.08 -7.19 16.92
C GLU A 120 0.33 -7.45 18.23
N ALA A 121 -0.58 -6.56 18.65
CA ALA A 121 -1.40 -6.76 19.84
C ALA A 121 -2.26 -8.03 19.75
N ARG A 122 -2.86 -8.30 18.58
CA ARG A 122 -3.61 -9.54 18.35
C ARG A 122 -2.73 -10.78 18.43
N PHE A 123 -1.55 -10.74 17.81
CA PHE A 123 -0.58 -11.82 17.86
C PHE A 123 -0.15 -12.12 19.31
N LEU A 124 0.20 -11.10 20.09
CA LEU A 124 0.63 -11.23 21.48
C LEU A 124 -0.48 -11.73 22.42
N THR A 125 -1.75 -11.47 22.07
CA THR A 125 -2.92 -11.96 22.83
C THR A 125 -3.42 -13.33 22.35
N GLY A 126 -2.78 -13.93 21.34
CA GLY A 126 -3.19 -15.22 20.77
C GLY A 126 -4.44 -15.14 19.88
N ASN A 127 -4.91 -13.94 19.55
CA ASN A 127 -6.08 -13.72 18.71
C ASN A 127 -5.71 -13.81 17.23
N ILE A 128 -5.80 -15.00 16.67
CA ILE A 128 -5.56 -15.24 15.25
C ILE A 128 -6.60 -14.47 14.42
N TRP A 129 -6.22 -14.06 13.21
CA TRP A 129 -7.11 -13.46 12.22
C TRP A 129 -7.04 -14.25 10.91
N SER A 130 -8.04 -14.06 10.06
CA SER A 130 -7.98 -14.44 8.66
C SER A 130 -7.96 -13.20 7.75
N GLY A 131 -7.41 -13.31 6.55
CA GLY A 131 -7.27 -12.17 5.63
C GLY A 131 -8.60 -11.50 5.22
N SER A 132 -9.73 -12.20 5.38
CA SER A 132 -11.08 -11.71 5.10
C SER A 132 -11.70 -10.89 6.25
N GLU A 133 -11.10 -10.92 7.45
CA GLU A 133 -11.65 -10.28 8.65
C GLU A 133 -11.33 -8.79 8.78
N LEU A 134 -10.62 -8.18 7.80
CA LEU A 134 -10.22 -6.77 7.90
C LEU A 134 -11.41 -5.84 8.17
N ARG A 135 -12.59 -6.10 7.59
CA ARG A 135 -13.80 -5.26 7.81
C ARG A 135 -14.37 -5.34 9.22
N GLY A 136 -14.00 -6.36 9.99
CA GLY A 136 -14.37 -6.53 11.40
C GLY A 136 -13.33 -5.98 12.38
N PHE A 137 -12.23 -5.40 11.88
CA PHE A 137 -11.21 -4.81 12.75
C PHE A 137 -11.64 -3.42 13.22
N ASP A 138 -11.38 -3.13 14.49
CA ASP A 138 -11.60 -1.81 15.08
C ASP A 138 -10.41 -0.89 14.74
N LEU A 139 -10.30 -0.56 13.45
CA LEU A 139 -9.27 0.34 12.90
C LEU A 139 -9.93 1.62 12.38
N PRO A 140 -9.20 2.76 12.39
CA PRO A 140 -9.69 4.00 11.78
C PRO A 140 -10.12 3.79 10.33
N ALA A 141 -11.25 4.40 9.93
CA ALA A 141 -11.85 4.23 8.60
C ALA A 141 -10.87 4.53 7.45
N ASP A 142 -10.05 5.57 7.61
CA ASP A 142 -9.05 5.95 6.61
C ASP A 142 -7.96 4.86 6.44
N THR A 143 -7.49 4.28 7.55
CA THR A 143 -6.55 3.15 7.53
C THR A 143 -7.18 1.94 6.85
N MET A 144 -8.42 1.60 7.23
CA MET A 144 -9.17 0.51 6.60
C MET A 144 -9.29 0.70 5.09
N GLN A 145 -9.62 1.90 4.63
CA GLN A 145 -9.81 2.20 3.22
C GLN A 145 -8.52 1.97 2.40
N VAL A 146 -7.37 2.38 2.93
CA VAL A 146 -6.05 2.18 2.28
C VAL A 146 -5.77 0.71 2.02
N PHE A 147 -6.06 -0.17 3.00
CA PHE A 147 -5.76 -1.59 2.89
C PHE A 147 -6.85 -2.39 2.16
N ILE A 148 -8.13 -2.05 2.30
CA ILE A 148 -9.23 -2.72 1.58
C ILE A 148 -9.05 -2.59 0.07
N GLN A 149 -8.71 -1.41 -0.44
CA GLN A 149 -8.49 -1.22 -1.88
C GLN A 149 -7.36 -2.13 -2.40
N ALA A 150 -6.28 -2.25 -1.63
CA ALA A 150 -5.14 -3.07 -2.01
C ALA A 150 -5.45 -4.58 -1.92
N LEU A 151 -6.23 -5.02 -0.92
CA LEU A 151 -6.73 -6.38 -0.81
C LEU A 151 -7.62 -6.78 -1.98
N MET A 152 -8.61 -5.95 -2.33
CA MET A 152 -9.51 -6.20 -3.46
C MET A 152 -8.76 -6.36 -4.79
N SER A 153 -7.62 -5.67 -4.94
CA SER A 153 -6.78 -5.78 -6.13
C SER A 153 -5.98 -7.10 -6.18
N ARG A 154 -5.69 -7.70 -5.03
CA ARG A 154 -4.93 -8.96 -4.90
C ARG A 154 -5.83 -10.20 -4.90
N SER A 155 -7.02 -10.12 -4.30
CA SER A 155 -7.99 -11.23 -4.23
C SER A 155 -8.66 -11.55 -5.58
N ALA A 156 -8.46 -10.73 -6.60
CA ALA A 156 -8.95 -10.97 -7.96
C ALA A 156 -8.09 -11.99 -8.74
N ALA A 157 -6.92 -12.37 -8.22
CA ALA A 157 -6.09 -13.44 -8.76
C ALA A 157 -6.50 -14.80 -8.15
N PRO A 158 -6.47 -15.91 -8.90
CA PRO A 158 -6.72 -17.24 -8.35
C PRO A 158 -5.75 -17.51 -7.20
N GLU A 159 -6.27 -17.80 -6.00
CA GLU A 159 -5.46 -18.15 -4.83
C GLU A 159 -4.83 -19.54 -5.02
N GLU A 160 -3.66 -19.57 -5.65
CA GLU A 160 -2.73 -20.65 -5.40
C GLU A 160 -2.05 -20.35 -4.05
N SER A 161 -2.20 -21.24 -3.06
CA SER A 161 -1.48 -21.12 -1.79
C SER A 161 0.03 -21.16 -2.07
N ARG A 162 0.65 -19.98 -2.04
CA ARG A 162 2.11 -19.86 -2.21
C ARG A 162 2.81 -20.69 -1.13
N PRO A 163 3.86 -21.47 -1.48
CA PRO A 163 4.66 -22.18 -0.50
C PRO A 163 5.24 -21.22 0.56
N ALA A 164 5.39 -21.71 1.79
CA ALA A 164 5.90 -20.90 2.89
C ALA A 164 7.30 -20.32 2.60
N GLU A 165 8.16 -21.05 1.89
CA GLU A 165 9.49 -20.59 1.47
C GLU A 165 9.42 -19.38 0.55
N GLU A 166 8.47 -19.38 -0.40
CA GLU A 166 8.25 -18.27 -1.31
C GLU A 166 7.74 -17.04 -0.56
N LEU A 167 6.78 -17.22 0.35
CA LEU A 167 6.26 -16.14 1.20
C LEU A 167 7.37 -15.53 2.07
N ASN A 168 8.24 -16.36 2.64
CA ASN A 168 9.38 -15.90 3.41
C ASN A 168 10.36 -15.10 2.55
N ALA A 169 10.66 -15.56 1.34
CA ALA A 169 11.52 -14.84 0.40
C ALA A 169 10.92 -13.48 -0.01
N VAL A 170 9.60 -13.42 -0.24
CA VAL A 170 8.88 -12.17 -0.52
C VAL A 170 8.97 -11.21 0.67
N MET A 171 8.77 -11.69 1.90
CA MET A 171 8.91 -10.86 3.11
C MET A 171 10.33 -10.34 3.30
N GLU A 172 11.33 -11.20 3.10
CA GLU A 172 12.74 -10.83 3.19
C GLU A 172 13.11 -9.77 2.14
N ASP A 173 12.65 -9.92 0.91
CA ASP A 173 12.84 -8.93 -0.15
C ASP A 173 12.18 -7.59 0.21
N LEU A 174 10.94 -7.60 0.70
CA LEU A 174 10.23 -6.39 1.11
C LEU A 174 10.93 -5.67 2.29
N LEU A 175 11.44 -6.41 3.27
CA LEU A 175 12.22 -5.84 4.38
C LEU A 175 13.53 -5.20 3.87
N LEU A 176 14.24 -5.85 2.95
CA LEU A 176 15.42 -5.28 2.32
C LEU A 176 15.10 -4.03 1.48
N GLN A 177 13.97 -4.03 0.79
CA GLN A 177 13.51 -2.85 0.07
C GLN A 177 13.21 -1.68 1.00
N HIS A 178 12.57 -1.94 2.16
CA HIS A 178 12.31 -0.93 3.19
C HIS A 178 13.62 -0.33 3.70
N GLU A 179 14.56 -1.18 4.10
CA GLU A 179 15.87 -0.78 4.59
C GLU A 179 16.61 0.07 3.54
N ARG A 180 16.61 -0.36 2.27
CA ARG A 180 17.19 0.40 1.15
C ARG A 180 16.60 1.81 1.03
N HIS A 181 15.27 1.93 1.05
CA HIS A 181 14.59 3.21 0.90
C HIS A 181 14.81 4.11 2.14
N SER A 182 14.88 3.53 3.34
CA SER A 182 15.19 4.26 4.58
C SER A 182 16.61 4.85 4.53
N ILE A 183 17.59 4.07 4.09
CA ILE A 183 18.97 4.55 3.92
C ILE A 183 19.04 5.65 2.85
N GLN A 184 18.33 5.49 1.73
CA GLN A 184 18.27 6.54 0.70
C GLN A 184 17.71 7.86 1.23
N LYS A 185 16.68 7.80 2.08
CA LYS A 185 16.12 8.96 2.77
C LYS A 185 17.16 9.61 3.70
N LYS A 186 17.85 8.82 4.53
CA LYS A 186 18.91 9.32 5.45
C LYS A 186 20.05 10.00 4.69
N ILE A 187 20.49 9.43 3.56
CA ILE A 187 21.50 10.07 2.68
C ILE A 187 21.00 11.42 2.14
N ALA A 188 19.75 11.49 1.69
CA ALA A 188 19.18 12.75 1.19
C ALA A 188 19.06 13.82 2.29
N GLU A 189 18.69 13.42 3.51
CA GLU A 189 18.64 14.30 4.68
C GLU A 189 20.03 14.80 5.10
N ILE A 190 21.06 13.95 5.04
CA ILE A 190 22.45 14.38 5.30
C ILE A 190 22.88 15.40 4.25
N ARG A 191 22.63 15.13 2.97
CA ARG A 191 23.01 16.01 1.86
C ARG A 191 22.35 17.38 1.94
N SER A 192 21.10 17.46 2.39
CA SER A 192 20.41 18.75 2.52
C SER A 192 20.98 19.65 3.61
N ARG A 193 21.75 19.09 4.55
CA ARG A 193 22.42 19.83 5.63
C ARG A 193 23.76 20.43 5.23
N TYR A 194 24.34 20.05 4.09
CA TYR A 194 25.68 20.49 3.70
C TYR A 194 25.81 22.01 3.52
N ASP A 195 24.77 22.67 3.02
CA ASP A 195 24.84 24.09 2.69
C ASP A 195 24.85 25.01 3.92
N VAL A 196 24.44 24.49 5.09
CA VAL A 196 24.33 25.25 6.35
C VAL A 196 25.33 24.79 7.41
N ALA A 197 26.01 23.67 7.19
CA ALA A 197 26.96 23.09 8.14
C ALA A 197 28.29 23.85 8.16
N ASP A 198 28.87 24.01 9.36
CA ASP A 198 30.24 24.50 9.49
C ASP A 198 31.28 23.45 9.05
N SER A 199 32.57 23.82 9.04
CA SER A 199 33.62 22.91 8.57
C SER A 199 33.74 21.61 9.38
N VAL A 200 33.44 21.66 10.68
CA VAL A 200 33.56 20.51 11.57
C VAL A 200 32.35 19.61 11.37
N GLU A 201 31.14 20.16 11.44
CA GLU A 201 29.88 19.47 11.17
C GLU A 201 29.88 18.82 9.77
N ARG A 202 30.36 19.54 8.75
CA ARG A 202 30.46 19.02 7.39
C ARG A 202 31.37 17.79 7.31
N SER A 203 32.46 17.76 8.08
CA SER A 203 33.35 16.59 8.12
C SER A 203 32.65 15.36 8.70
N TYR A 204 31.87 15.55 9.77
CA TYR A 204 31.05 14.48 10.36
C TYR A 204 29.96 13.98 9.39
N LEU A 205 29.25 14.90 8.73
CA LEU A 205 28.20 14.55 7.77
C LEU A 205 28.74 13.76 6.57
N ILE A 206 29.95 14.08 6.08
CA ILE A 206 30.61 13.32 5.01
C ILE A 206 30.93 11.89 5.46
N GLU A 207 31.44 11.70 6.68
CA GLU A 207 31.72 10.37 7.20
C GLU A 207 30.44 9.56 7.40
N GLU A 208 29.38 10.20 7.89
CA GLU A 208 28.06 9.58 8.05
C GLU A 208 27.44 9.19 6.69
N GLU A 209 27.47 10.08 5.69
CA GLU A 209 27.01 9.76 4.32
C GLU A 209 27.76 8.56 3.75
N LYS A 210 29.09 8.50 3.96
CA LYS A 210 29.91 7.39 3.50
C LYS A 210 29.45 6.06 4.12
N ARG A 211 29.21 6.03 5.43
CA ARG A 211 28.71 4.82 6.12
C ARG A 211 27.38 4.35 5.53
N TYR A 212 26.42 5.26 5.36
CA TYR A 212 25.13 4.92 4.74
C TYR A 212 25.27 4.49 3.27
N THR A 213 26.22 5.07 2.52
CA THR A 213 26.49 4.66 1.14
C THR A 213 27.06 3.24 1.07
N ASP A 214 27.96 2.88 1.98
CA ASP A 214 28.53 1.54 2.08
C ASP A 214 27.43 0.51 2.45
N ASP A 215 26.55 0.85 3.39
CA ASP A 215 25.41 -0.01 3.75
C ASP A 215 24.40 -0.15 2.60
N LEU A 216 24.13 0.92 1.86
CA LEU A 216 23.29 0.89 0.66
C LEU A 216 23.86 -0.07 -0.40
N GLN A 217 25.18 -0.09 -0.59
CA GLN A 217 25.84 -1.02 -1.51
C GLN A 217 25.69 -2.48 -1.04
N ARG A 218 25.83 -2.74 0.27
CA ARG A 218 25.62 -4.07 0.84
C ARG A 218 24.19 -4.57 0.60
N ILE A 219 23.18 -3.74 0.86
CA ILE A 219 21.76 -4.10 0.63
C ILE A 219 21.51 -4.36 -0.86
N ASN A 220 22.00 -3.50 -1.75
CA ASN A 220 21.84 -3.70 -3.20
C ASN A 220 22.50 -5.00 -3.69
N THR A 221 23.58 -5.43 -3.05
CA THR A 221 24.26 -6.70 -3.36
C THR A 221 23.40 -7.89 -2.93
N ARG A 222 22.81 -7.84 -1.73
CA ARG A 222 21.86 -8.83 -1.21
C ARG A 222 20.60 -8.93 -2.08
N LEU A 223 20.00 -7.81 -2.47
CA LEU A 223 18.83 -7.76 -3.36
C LEU A 223 19.11 -8.35 -4.76
N ARG A 224 20.35 -8.32 -5.22
CA ARG A 224 20.76 -8.95 -6.49
C ARG A 224 21.06 -10.46 -6.37
N GLY A 225 20.85 -11.04 -5.19
CA GLY A 225 21.20 -12.44 -4.89
C GLY A 225 22.71 -12.66 -4.73
N GLY A 226 23.51 -11.59 -4.67
CA GLY A 226 24.93 -11.65 -4.42
C GLY A 226 25.19 -11.66 -2.92
N ASP A 227 25.02 -12.81 -2.27
CA ASP A 227 25.53 -12.97 -0.91
C ASP A 227 27.02 -13.35 -1.00
N PRO A 228 27.97 -12.47 -0.63
CA PRO A 228 29.40 -12.79 -0.72
C PRO A 228 29.77 -13.97 0.22
N GLN A 229 29.02 -14.19 1.30
CA GLN A 229 29.26 -15.29 2.24
C GLN A 229 28.79 -16.68 1.75
N ARG A 230 27.94 -16.78 0.71
CA ARG A 230 27.56 -18.09 0.15
C ARG A 230 28.64 -18.72 -0.74
N LYS A 231 29.63 -17.94 -1.20
CA LYS A 231 30.68 -18.44 -2.10
C LYS A 231 31.87 -19.09 -1.38
N GLU A 232 32.02 -18.89 -0.08
CA GLU A 232 33.15 -19.48 0.67
C GLU A 232 32.83 -20.83 1.32
N GLN A 233 31.56 -21.24 1.40
CA GLN A 233 31.19 -22.54 1.98
C GLN A 233 30.89 -23.65 0.94
N GLY A 234 30.91 -23.34 -0.36
CA GLY A 234 30.70 -24.33 -1.44
C GLY A 234 31.99 -24.98 -1.98
N GLY A 235 33.15 -24.61 -1.44
CA GLY A 235 34.46 -25.01 -1.95
C GLY A 235 35.14 -26.14 -1.17
N HIS A 236 34.41 -27.13 -0.67
CA HIS A 236 35.05 -28.35 -0.17
C HIS A 236 34.18 -29.60 -0.32
N LYS A 237 34.86 -30.67 -0.76
CA LYS A 237 34.41 -32.02 -1.16
C LYS A 237 33.99 -32.11 -2.63
N THR A 238 34.59 -32.91 -3.49
CA THR A 238 35.65 -33.95 -3.41
C THR A 238 36.12 -34.19 -4.83
#